data_AF-A0A850JMD2-F1
#
_entry.id   AF-A0A850JMD2-F1
#
_cell.length_a   1.000
_cell.length_b   1.000
_cell.length_c   1.000
_cell.angle_alpha   90.00
_cell.angle_beta   90.00
_cell.angle_gamma   90.00
#
_symmetry.space_group_name_H-M   'P 1'
#
loop_
_entity.id
_entity.type
_entity.pdbx_description
1 polymer ?
#
loop_
_entity_poly.entity_id
_entity_poly.type
_entity_poly.pdbx_seq_one_letter_code
_entity_poly.pdbx_strand_id
1 'polypeptide(L)'
;MSTLTLAMRDSSTMVRRQLKRLLRYPPMTVPLIVTPVIILRAFVDVLGGAAAVVGGLLPPEWPARSPALAALGVRRVELADVIDELAAVDREPAWWRRIYDALDGPARDALGALPVPLAGETGRLVRGPRGLLVADGVDPAGLDALGLRFVHPEAVHPLLMRLGAIEAGPRTVLADAGVRTAVEESFQADDPDAVAEAVLGLVGPAHIDPGDEPWLAELALPGDDGELYPAGELLLPESPLRGLMADDAPFGVVDGEVLERWGAETLAAVGVLDGFALAKSEDVNLAGLVDEAETLELDDEDLWADEVLTRIGPQDLPPLVPEFVAVRDLELVDDWSAALRLLAGPPWRAAIVDPAHVTLHNGRRVAVPSYTAWWLGRHPILDGRTPAEFRLGGDDSLTGLYDVAPEGLDERLLLALGVRTSLEELLEEPGGVQELLDRLADPDRSVTRPQLGTLWTALADAPETAIEPPDHVRAIVDGEVEVVDAGDALVLDSPDLLPLLQGQPLVIVAQGRDTRLAELLDLPLAGDETPGDIEQEGDKRPVPDAVRAVLPDAPADYLAHDRLIVDGQDVPWWTRDGEIHASGVNGLARALAWSTGNWTERLLIEAVLRDPEDLPILLAEADLEP
;
A
#
# COMPACT_ATOMS: atom_id res chain seq x y z
N MET A 1 62.27 14.02 80.99
CA MET A 1 61.48 15.18 80.50
C MET A 1 60.85 14.78 79.18
N SER A 2 59.52 14.68 79.11
CA SER A 2 58.85 14.11 77.94
C SER A 2 58.70 15.16 76.82
N THR A 3 58.73 14.67 75.58
CA THR A 3 58.56 15.41 74.32
C THR A 3 57.25 16.22 74.24
N LEU A 4 56.25 15.86 75.06
CA LEU A 4 54.95 16.54 75.15
C LEU A 4 55.05 17.95 75.77
N THR A 5 55.95 18.16 76.73
CA THR A 5 56.05 19.45 77.44
C THR A 5 56.74 20.53 76.60
N LEU A 6 57.63 20.14 75.67
CA LEU A 6 58.29 21.07 74.75
C LEU A 6 57.32 21.52 73.63
N ALA A 7 56.56 20.58 73.06
CA ALA A 7 55.59 20.83 72.01
C ALA A 7 54.43 21.74 72.45
N MET A 8 53.95 21.59 73.69
CA MET A 8 52.93 22.49 74.28
C MET A 8 53.44 23.93 74.44
N ARG A 9 54.72 24.09 74.84
CA ARG A 9 55.31 25.42 75.05
C ARG A 9 55.52 26.16 73.73
N ASP A 10 56.01 25.47 72.70
CA ASP A 10 56.15 26.05 71.36
C ASP A 10 54.80 26.40 70.72
N SER A 11 53.78 25.54 70.85
CA SER A 11 52.42 25.83 70.38
C SER A 11 51.84 27.08 71.04
N SER A 12 51.99 27.22 72.37
CA SER A 12 51.48 28.41 73.09
C SER A 12 52.17 29.71 72.63
N THR A 13 53.43 29.61 72.23
CA THR A 13 54.25 30.76 71.80
C THR A 13 53.92 31.16 70.35
N MET A 14 53.67 30.18 69.46
CA MET A 14 53.18 30.44 68.09
C MET A 14 51.78 31.04 68.07
N VAL A 15 50.85 30.52 68.87
CA VAL A 15 49.46 31.02 68.96
C VAL A 15 49.45 32.47 69.47
N ARG A 16 50.23 32.78 70.51
CA ARG A 16 50.35 34.15 71.05
C ARG A 16 50.92 35.14 70.03
N ARG A 17 51.84 34.68 69.16
CA ARG A 17 52.47 35.49 68.11
C ARG A 17 51.52 35.71 66.93
N GLN A 18 50.71 34.72 66.56
CA GLN A 18 49.67 34.85 65.54
C GLN A 18 48.52 35.76 65.98
N LEU A 19 48.03 35.63 67.22
CA LEU A 19 46.98 36.52 67.77
C LEU A 19 47.40 37.99 67.80
N LYS A 20 48.65 38.27 68.18
CA LYS A 20 49.21 39.63 68.13
C LYS A 20 49.39 40.16 66.70
N ARG A 21 49.52 39.28 65.70
CA ARG A 21 49.63 39.66 64.29
C ARG A 21 48.24 39.98 63.70
N LEU A 22 47.22 39.22 64.09
CA LEU A 22 45.80 39.45 63.74
C LEU A 22 45.27 40.81 64.28
N LEU A 23 45.64 41.17 65.52
CA LEU A 23 45.29 42.46 66.13
C LEU A 23 46.00 43.68 65.51
N ARG A 24 47.07 43.48 64.73
CA ARG A 24 47.91 44.57 64.18
C ARG A 24 47.59 44.92 62.73
N TYR A 25 46.77 44.12 62.02
CA TYR A 25 46.39 44.33 60.62
C TYR A 25 44.87 44.15 60.39
N PRO A 26 44.03 45.13 60.81
CA PRO A 26 42.57 45.09 60.64
C PRO A 26 42.03 44.91 59.19
N PRO A 27 42.63 45.49 58.13
CA PRO A 27 42.09 45.36 56.78
C PRO A 27 42.18 43.94 56.19
N MET A 28 43.00 43.07 56.80
CA MET A 28 43.14 41.67 56.40
C MET A 28 42.22 40.73 57.22
N THR A 29 41.63 41.23 58.30
CA THR A 29 40.77 40.45 59.23
C THR A 29 39.29 40.67 58.99
N VAL A 30 38.88 41.83 58.48
CA VAL A 30 37.48 42.12 58.13
C VAL A 30 36.96 41.16 57.04
N PRO A 31 37.68 40.86 55.93
CA PRO A 31 37.24 39.85 54.97
C PRO A 31 37.21 38.43 55.56
N LEU A 32 38.06 38.15 56.55
CA LEU A 32 38.19 36.83 57.19
C LEU A 32 37.06 36.51 58.18
N ILE A 33 36.24 37.50 58.54
CA ILE A 33 35.07 37.36 59.43
C ILE A 33 33.78 37.72 58.69
N VAL A 34 33.79 38.77 57.87
CA VAL A 34 32.60 39.24 57.15
C VAL A 34 32.26 38.32 55.97
N THR A 35 33.25 37.81 55.23
CA THR A 35 32.99 36.85 54.15
C THR A 35 32.39 35.54 54.68
N PRO A 36 32.91 34.90 55.76
CA PRO A 36 32.25 33.74 56.34
C PRO A 36 30.89 34.06 56.99
N VAL A 37 30.63 35.27 57.49
CA VAL A 37 29.28 35.63 58.01
C VAL A 37 28.26 35.89 56.88
N ILE A 38 28.69 36.43 55.74
CA ILE A 38 27.85 36.60 54.54
C ILE A 38 27.60 35.25 53.88
N ILE A 39 28.62 34.37 53.82
CA ILE A 39 28.47 32.98 53.38
C ILE A 39 27.62 32.19 54.39
N LEU A 40 27.76 32.40 55.70
CA LEU A 40 26.91 31.78 56.73
C LEU A 40 25.46 32.26 56.62
N ARG A 41 25.20 33.51 56.23
CA ARG A 41 23.84 34.02 55.99
C ARG A 41 23.25 33.46 54.70
N ALA A 42 24.03 33.38 53.62
CA ALA A 42 23.62 32.67 52.41
C ALA A 42 23.42 31.16 52.67
N PHE A 43 24.20 30.56 53.56
CA PHE A 43 24.13 29.15 53.96
C PHE A 43 22.96 28.88 54.91
N VAL A 44 22.63 29.78 55.85
CA VAL A 44 21.46 29.65 56.73
C VAL A 44 20.16 29.94 55.98
N ASP A 45 20.16 30.84 55.00
CA ASP A 45 18.98 31.12 54.16
C ASP A 45 18.75 30.03 53.09
N VAL A 46 19.80 29.36 52.58
CA VAL A 46 19.70 28.31 51.54
C VAL A 46 19.66 26.89 52.11
N LEU A 47 20.45 26.57 53.15
CA LEU A 47 20.53 25.24 53.77
C LEU A 47 19.88 25.14 55.16
N GLY A 48 19.35 26.23 55.73
CA GLY A 48 18.57 26.17 56.98
C GLY A 48 17.32 25.28 56.88
N GLY A 49 16.83 25.01 55.66
CA GLY A 49 15.79 24.02 55.40
C GLY A 49 16.29 22.58 55.31
N ALA A 50 17.48 22.34 54.73
CA ALA A 50 18.04 21.00 54.53
C ALA A 50 18.74 20.45 55.79
N ALA A 51 19.45 21.32 56.53
CA ALA A 51 20.07 20.97 57.81
C ALA A 51 19.04 20.74 58.93
N ALA A 52 17.78 21.18 58.75
CA ALA A 52 16.68 20.86 59.64
C ALA A 52 16.12 19.44 59.40
N VAL A 53 16.35 18.86 58.22
CA VAL A 53 15.92 17.50 57.86
C VAL A 53 16.96 16.47 58.28
N VAL A 54 18.24 16.71 57.97
CA VAL A 54 19.37 15.88 58.45
C VAL A 54 20.10 16.63 59.55
N GLY A 55 19.59 16.53 60.77
CA GLY A 55 20.19 17.16 61.95
C GLY A 55 21.62 16.66 62.20
N GLY A 56 22.58 17.57 62.37
CA GLY A 56 23.96 17.25 62.78
C GLY A 56 25.01 17.23 61.67
N LEU A 57 24.69 17.72 60.46
CA LEU A 57 25.69 17.95 59.41
C LEU A 57 26.69 19.04 59.84
N LEU A 58 27.98 18.74 59.68
CA LEU A 58 29.06 19.71 59.95
C LEU A 58 29.21 20.70 58.78
N PRO A 59 29.73 21.92 59.03
CA PRO A 59 29.93 22.91 57.97
C PRO A 59 30.86 22.40 56.85
N PRO A 60 30.61 22.74 55.58
CA PRO A 60 31.33 22.19 54.42
C PRO A 60 32.82 22.56 54.41
N GLU A 61 33.23 23.65 55.08
CA GLU A 61 34.62 24.08 55.22
C GLU A 61 35.45 23.20 56.16
N TRP A 62 34.83 22.25 56.87
CA TRP A 62 35.53 21.31 57.72
C TRP A 62 36.21 20.21 56.90
N PRO A 63 37.46 19.83 57.22
CA PRO A 63 38.18 18.81 56.48
C PRO A 63 37.55 17.43 56.72
N ALA A 64 36.57 17.04 55.89
CA ALA A 64 35.79 15.80 56.01
C ALA A 64 36.64 14.51 56.09
N ARG A 65 37.88 14.57 55.57
CA ARG A 65 38.86 13.47 55.61
C ARG A 65 39.83 13.53 56.79
N SER A 66 39.68 14.48 57.70
CA SER A 66 40.56 14.63 58.87
C SER A 66 40.38 13.47 59.86
N PRO A 67 41.46 12.78 60.26
CA PRO A 67 41.42 11.73 61.29
C PRO A 67 40.87 12.24 62.64
N ALA A 68 40.98 13.54 62.91
CA ALA A 68 40.47 14.16 64.12
C ALA A 68 38.94 14.10 64.22
N LEU A 69 38.22 14.17 63.09
CA LEU A 69 36.75 14.07 63.09
C LEU A 69 36.28 12.63 63.35
N ALA A 70 36.98 11.64 62.80
CA ALA A 70 36.73 10.23 63.09
C ALA A 70 36.96 9.91 64.57
N ALA A 71 38.00 10.47 65.20
CA ALA A 71 38.27 10.31 66.63
C ALA A 71 37.22 10.95 67.55
N LEU A 72 36.47 11.93 67.04
CA LEU A 72 35.35 12.59 67.73
C LEU A 72 34.00 11.89 67.50
N GLY A 73 33.99 10.73 66.84
CA GLY A 73 32.77 9.95 66.58
C GLY A 73 31.90 10.50 65.44
N VAL A 74 32.43 11.42 64.63
CA VAL A 74 31.72 11.97 63.46
C VAL A 74 31.62 10.88 62.39
N ARG A 75 30.38 10.51 62.03
CA ARG A 75 30.10 9.57 60.94
C ARG A 75 30.05 10.31 59.60
N ARG A 76 30.52 9.64 58.55
CA ARG A 76 30.31 10.09 57.17
C ARG A 76 28.99 9.50 56.69
N VAL A 77 28.22 10.31 55.98
CA VAL A 77 26.97 9.92 55.35
C VAL A 77 27.18 10.07 53.85
N GLU A 78 26.80 9.06 53.08
CA GLU A 78 26.90 9.13 51.63
C GLU A 78 25.75 10.01 51.09
N LEU A 79 25.97 10.64 49.93
CA LEU A 79 24.95 11.53 49.36
C LEU A 79 23.63 10.78 49.07
N ALA A 80 23.71 9.50 48.70
CA ALA A 80 22.55 8.65 48.49
C ALA A 80 21.69 8.50 49.76
N ASP A 81 22.32 8.26 50.92
CA ASP A 81 21.61 8.14 52.21
C ASP A 81 20.88 9.46 52.56
N VAL A 82 21.47 10.61 52.23
CA VAL A 82 20.84 11.93 52.43
C VAL A 82 19.62 12.11 51.52
N ILE A 83 19.68 11.61 50.28
CA ILE A 83 18.56 11.69 49.33
C ILE A 83 17.41 10.79 49.75
N ASP A 84 17.71 9.60 50.29
CA ASP A 84 16.69 8.69 50.82
C ASP A 84 15.93 9.32 51.98
N GLU A 85 16.62 10.04 52.88
CA GLU A 85 15.99 10.80 53.97
C GLU A 85 15.16 11.98 53.43
N LEU A 86 15.60 12.65 52.36
CA LEU A 86 14.82 13.70 51.71
C LEU A 86 13.49 13.16 51.15
N ALA A 87 13.44 11.92 50.68
CA ALA A 87 12.22 11.32 50.13
C ALA A 87 11.08 11.19 51.16
N ALA A 88 11.37 11.28 52.47
CA ALA A 88 10.38 11.24 53.54
C ALA A 88 9.81 12.63 53.90
N VAL A 89 10.29 13.68 53.24
CA VAL A 89 9.95 15.06 53.57
C VAL A 89 8.84 15.60 52.68
N ASP A 90 7.76 16.07 53.31
CA ASP A 90 6.66 16.74 52.63
C ASP A 90 6.85 18.26 52.63
N ARG A 91 7.06 18.83 51.44
CA ARG A 91 7.38 20.25 51.21
C ARG A 91 6.85 20.72 49.86
N GLU A 92 6.59 22.03 49.79
CA GLU A 92 6.13 22.71 48.59
C GLU A 92 7.12 22.58 47.42
N PRO A 93 6.64 22.50 46.16
CA PRO A 93 7.48 22.35 44.98
C PRO A 93 8.60 23.40 44.82
N ALA A 94 8.35 24.67 45.12
CA ALA A 94 9.36 25.72 45.10
C ALA A 94 10.53 25.47 46.08
N TRP A 95 10.31 24.71 47.15
CA TRP A 95 11.38 24.29 48.07
C TRP A 95 12.31 23.27 47.43
N TRP A 96 11.77 22.31 46.68
CA TRP A 96 12.54 21.31 45.96
C TRP A 96 13.46 21.93 44.91
N ARG A 97 13.00 22.96 44.19
CA ARG A 97 13.85 23.72 43.27
C ARG A 97 15.12 24.28 43.91
N ARG A 98 15.03 24.78 45.15
CA ARG A 98 16.19 25.29 45.90
C ARG A 98 17.15 24.18 46.31
N ILE A 99 16.62 22.99 46.61
CA ILE A 99 17.45 21.81 46.86
C ILE A 99 18.20 21.40 45.59
N TYR A 100 17.55 21.42 44.43
CA TYR A 100 18.20 21.09 43.16
C TYR A 100 19.30 22.07 42.79
N ASP A 101 19.10 23.37 43.04
CA ASP A 101 20.12 24.40 42.89
C ASP A 101 21.33 24.13 43.80
N ALA A 102 21.08 23.76 45.07
CA ALA A 102 22.14 23.43 46.02
C ALA A 102 22.90 22.12 45.69
N LEU A 103 22.25 21.19 44.97
CA LEU A 103 22.83 19.91 44.55
C LEU A 103 23.47 19.95 43.16
N ASP A 104 23.46 21.09 42.47
CA ASP A 104 24.05 21.27 41.15
C ASP A 104 25.60 21.26 41.19
N GLY A 105 26.15 20.05 41.33
CA GLY A 105 27.59 19.78 41.43
C GLY A 105 28.02 18.54 40.63
N PRO A 106 29.31 18.15 40.70
CA PRO A 106 29.87 17.11 39.84
C PRO A 106 29.47 15.66 40.18
N ALA A 107 28.84 15.39 41.33
CA ALA A 107 28.53 14.04 41.82
C ALA A 107 27.16 13.52 41.34
N ARG A 108 26.98 13.41 40.02
CA ARG A 108 25.68 13.11 39.39
C ARG A 108 25.17 11.69 39.65
N ASP A 109 26.06 10.71 39.75
CA ASP A 109 25.68 9.29 39.89
C ASP A 109 24.89 9.01 41.17
N ALA A 110 25.13 9.80 42.24
CA ALA A 110 24.43 9.67 43.50
C ALA A 110 23.03 10.32 43.50
N LEU A 111 22.69 11.13 42.49
CA LEU A 111 21.43 11.89 42.42
C LEU A 111 20.29 11.15 41.68
N GLY A 112 20.48 9.87 41.31
CA GLY A 112 19.51 9.12 40.51
C GLY A 112 18.15 8.91 41.19
N ALA A 113 18.08 8.89 42.52
CA ALA A 113 16.86 8.67 43.30
C ALA A 113 16.22 9.98 43.82
N LEU A 114 16.63 11.13 43.27
CA LEU A 114 16.21 12.44 43.76
C LEU A 114 14.67 12.57 43.80
N PRO A 115 14.07 12.92 44.95
CA PRO A 115 12.66 13.25 45.07
C PRO A 115 12.24 14.35 44.10
N VAL A 116 11.19 14.13 43.30
CA VAL A 116 10.63 15.12 42.37
C VAL A 116 9.13 15.29 42.56
N PRO A 117 8.64 16.50 42.89
CA PRO A 117 7.20 16.77 42.96
C PRO A 117 6.60 16.83 41.55
N LEU A 118 5.43 16.20 41.39
CA LEU A 118 4.69 16.19 40.13
C LEU A 118 3.65 17.32 40.07
N ALA A 119 3.23 17.69 38.86
CA ALA A 119 2.02 18.48 38.61
C ALA A 119 0.75 17.60 38.81
N GLY A 120 -0.42 18.23 39.02
CA GLY A 120 -1.71 17.55 39.17
C GLY A 120 -2.23 17.42 40.62
N GLU A 121 -3.44 16.87 40.78
CA GLU A 121 -4.20 16.90 42.04
C GLU A 121 -3.66 15.99 43.17
N THR A 122 -2.66 15.14 42.93
CA THR A 122 -2.02 14.38 43.99
C THR A 122 -0.52 14.67 44.08
N GLY A 123 -0.11 15.19 45.24
CA GLY A 123 1.29 15.29 45.65
C GLY A 123 1.95 13.91 45.82
N ARG A 124 2.19 13.20 44.71
CA ARG A 124 3.00 11.99 44.64
C ARG A 124 4.39 12.38 44.19
N LEU A 125 5.18 12.81 45.15
CA LEU A 125 6.61 12.95 44.95
C LEU A 125 7.20 11.61 44.43
N VAL A 126 7.83 11.64 43.26
CA VAL A 126 8.44 10.46 42.63
C VAL A 126 9.92 10.38 43.00
N ARG A 127 10.44 9.15 43.10
CA ARG A 127 11.88 8.91 43.31
C ARG A 127 12.59 8.82 41.97
N GLY A 128 13.36 9.85 41.65
CA GLY A 128 14.21 9.92 40.47
C GLY A 128 13.60 10.76 39.35
N PRO A 129 14.42 11.60 38.67
CA PRO A 129 13.97 12.47 37.59
C PRO A 129 13.90 11.79 36.22
N ARG A 130 14.46 10.58 36.09
CA ARG A 130 14.58 9.88 34.82
C ARG A 130 13.20 9.49 34.28
N GLY A 131 12.89 9.92 33.06
CA GLY A 131 11.59 9.67 32.42
C GLY A 131 10.46 10.57 32.91
N LEU A 132 10.75 11.60 33.72
CA LEU A 132 9.77 12.65 34.01
C LEU A 132 9.73 13.68 32.89
N LEU A 133 8.55 14.21 32.63
CA LEU A 133 8.33 15.23 31.60
C LEU A 133 8.39 16.63 32.22
N VAL A 134 8.98 17.57 31.50
CA VAL A 134 8.94 19.00 31.84
C VAL A 134 8.21 19.71 30.74
N ALA A 135 7.09 20.34 31.09
CA ALA A 135 6.23 20.99 30.12
C ALA A 135 6.95 22.10 29.36
N ASP A 136 6.87 22.05 28.04
CA ASP A 136 7.29 23.11 27.13
C ASP A 136 6.13 23.46 26.19
N GLY A 137 5.41 24.54 26.49
CA GLY A 137 4.25 24.95 25.69
C GLY A 137 3.01 24.07 25.81
N VAL A 138 2.93 23.19 26.82
CA VAL A 138 1.73 22.40 27.19
C VAL A 138 1.30 22.74 28.62
N ASP A 139 0.02 22.53 28.95
CA ASP A 139 -0.50 22.65 30.33
C ASP A 139 -0.63 21.27 30.99
N PRO A 140 0.23 20.91 31.96
CA PRO A 140 0.16 19.62 32.65
C PRO A 140 -1.18 19.34 33.32
N ALA A 141 -1.90 20.37 33.79
CA ALA A 141 -3.15 20.17 34.53
C ALA A 141 -4.26 19.55 33.65
N GLY A 142 -4.25 19.86 32.35
CA GLY A 142 -5.17 19.29 31.38
C GLY A 142 -4.78 17.89 30.88
N LEU A 143 -3.65 17.33 31.35
CA LEU A 143 -3.11 16.04 30.87
C LEU A 143 -3.13 14.95 31.94
N ASP A 144 -3.73 15.22 33.11
CA ASP A 144 -3.81 14.28 34.23
C ASP A 144 -4.52 12.97 33.82
N ALA A 145 -5.49 13.04 32.90
CA ALA A 145 -6.21 11.88 32.36
C ALA A 145 -5.31 10.91 31.57
N LEU A 146 -4.19 11.39 31.02
CA LEU A 146 -3.24 10.57 30.26
C LEU A 146 -2.23 9.83 31.15
N GLY A 147 -2.31 9.98 32.47
CA GLY A 147 -1.43 9.30 33.43
C GLY A 147 0.04 9.72 33.36
N LEU A 148 0.35 10.83 32.68
CA LEU A 148 1.69 11.33 32.45
C LEU A 148 2.29 11.95 33.71
N ARG A 149 3.62 11.89 33.83
CA ARG A 149 4.34 12.37 35.02
C ARG A 149 5.12 13.64 34.72
N PHE A 150 4.42 14.77 34.78
CA PHE A 150 5.03 16.08 34.65
C PHE A 150 5.65 16.56 35.96
N VAL A 151 6.86 17.12 35.88
CA VAL A 151 7.47 17.84 37.00
C VAL A 151 6.64 19.09 37.31
N HIS A 152 6.37 19.33 38.60
CA HIS A 152 5.64 20.52 39.02
C HIS A 152 6.33 21.80 38.51
N PRO A 153 5.60 22.77 37.90
CA PRO A 153 6.21 23.96 37.28
C PRO A 153 7.17 24.73 38.19
N GLU A 154 6.81 24.89 39.47
CA GLU A 154 7.68 25.57 40.46
C GLU A 154 8.93 24.79 40.87
N ALA A 155 9.01 23.48 40.58
CA ALA A 155 10.15 22.61 40.89
C ALA A 155 11.11 22.41 39.70
N VAL A 156 10.76 22.88 38.50
CA VAL A 156 11.55 22.70 37.28
C VAL A 156 12.96 23.29 37.46
N HIS A 157 13.97 22.48 37.12
CA HIS A 157 15.38 22.84 37.26
C HIS A 157 16.29 22.12 36.25
N PRO A 158 17.30 22.78 35.63
CA PRO A 158 18.23 22.17 34.65
C PRO A 158 19.00 20.92 35.14
N LEU A 159 19.07 20.72 36.45
CA LEU A 159 19.61 19.49 37.04
C LEU A 159 18.76 18.26 36.65
N LEU A 160 17.42 18.39 36.65
CA LEU A 160 16.53 17.27 36.35
C LEU A 160 16.73 16.79 34.91
N MET A 161 16.88 17.69 33.94
CA MET A 161 17.17 17.34 32.54
C MET A 161 18.51 16.58 32.42
N ARG A 162 19.55 17.07 33.11
CA ARG A 162 20.86 16.38 33.14
C ARG A 162 20.83 15.02 33.83
N LEU A 163 19.82 14.76 34.66
CA LEU A 163 19.58 13.48 35.32
C LEU A 163 18.56 12.59 34.58
N GLY A 164 18.03 13.05 33.43
CA GLY A 164 17.18 12.26 32.54
C GLY A 164 15.71 12.63 32.50
N ALA A 165 15.31 13.80 33.03
CA ALA A 165 14.01 14.39 32.70
C ALA A 165 14.04 14.95 31.26
N ILE A 166 12.90 14.97 30.59
CA ILE A 166 12.78 15.34 29.18
C ILE A 166 11.91 16.58 29.07
N GLU A 167 12.38 17.61 28.37
CA GLU A 167 11.52 18.73 27.97
C GLU A 167 10.55 18.21 26.90
N ALA A 168 9.26 18.34 27.15
CA ALA A 168 8.21 17.75 26.36
C ALA A 168 7.19 18.82 25.93
N GLY A 169 7.25 19.16 24.65
CA GLY A 169 6.18 19.91 23.99
C GLY A 169 5.13 18.98 23.36
N PRO A 170 4.11 19.52 22.68
CA PRO A 170 2.94 18.78 22.23
C PRO A 170 3.27 17.48 21.46
N ARG A 171 4.17 17.55 20.47
CA ARG A 171 4.62 16.38 19.70
C ARG A 171 5.37 15.34 20.55
N THR A 172 6.21 15.79 21.48
CA THR A 172 6.96 14.87 22.36
C THR A 172 6.04 14.16 23.33
N VAL A 173 4.97 14.83 23.78
CA VAL A 173 3.95 14.23 24.62
C VAL A 173 3.11 13.23 23.84
N LEU A 174 2.65 13.57 22.63
CA LEU A 174 1.89 12.65 21.77
C LEU A 174 2.68 11.38 21.42
N ALA A 175 4.00 11.49 21.26
CA ALA A 175 4.87 10.34 20.98
C ALA A 175 5.09 9.41 22.19
N ASP A 176 4.57 9.73 23.37
CA ASP A 176 4.66 8.86 24.55
C ASP A 176 3.69 7.68 24.42
N ALA A 177 4.19 6.47 24.64
CA ALA A 177 3.39 5.24 24.53
C ALA A 177 2.18 5.19 25.49
N GLY A 178 2.25 5.92 26.61
CA GLY A 178 1.13 6.05 27.54
C GLY A 178 -0.04 6.84 26.96
N VAL A 179 0.23 7.84 26.11
CA VAL A 179 -0.83 8.58 25.41
C VAL A 179 -1.53 7.68 24.40
N ARG A 180 -0.76 6.91 23.63
CA ARG A 180 -1.33 5.92 22.71
C ARG A 180 -2.21 4.89 23.43
N THR A 181 -1.74 4.36 24.55
CA THR A 181 -2.53 3.43 25.38
C THR A 181 -3.82 4.10 25.88
N ALA A 182 -3.75 5.36 26.31
CA ALA A 182 -4.92 6.10 26.79
C ALA A 182 -5.96 6.34 25.68
N VAL A 183 -5.53 6.53 24.43
CA VAL A 183 -6.42 6.63 23.27
C VAL A 183 -7.07 5.29 22.95
N GLU A 184 -6.28 4.22 22.84
CA GLU A 184 -6.76 2.86 22.57
C GLU A 184 -7.75 2.37 23.66
N GLU A 185 -7.57 2.77 24.92
CA GLU A 185 -8.46 2.42 26.05
C GLU A 185 -9.49 3.52 26.38
N SER A 186 -9.61 4.57 25.56
CA SER A 186 -10.42 5.76 25.87
C SER A 186 -11.90 5.44 26.11
N PHE A 187 -12.44 4.45 25.40
CA PHE A 187 -13.81 3.94 25.57
C PHE A 187 -14.09 3.35 26.95
N GLN A 188 -13.08 2.77 27.59
CA GLN A 188 -13.22 2.15 28.92
C GLN A 188 -12.69 3.04 30.04
N ALA A 189 -12.26 4.27 29.71
CA ALA A 189 -11.81 5.24 30.70
C ALA A 189 -12.96 5.64 31.64
N ASP A 190 -12.61 5.95 32.89
CA ASP A 190 -13.58 6.47 33.88
C ASP A 190 -14.20 7.81 33.43
N ASP A 191 -13.45 8.58 32.62
CA ASP A 191 -13.85 9.86 32.05
C ASP A 191 -13.27 10.00 30.61
N PRO A 192 -13.97 9.47 29.59
CA PRO A 192 -13.53 9.54 28.19
C PRO A 192 -13.39 10.99 27.69
N ASP A 193 -14.27 11.89 28.14
CA ASP A 193 -14.25 13.31 27.74
C ASP A 193 -12.96 13.99 28.20
N ALA A 194 -12.45 13.66 29.39
CA ALA A 194 -11.18 14.18 29.88
C ALA A 194 -9.98 13.68 29.06
N VAL A 195 -10.01 12.44 28.56
CA VAL A 195 -8.98 11.91 27.66
C VAL A 195 -9.05 12.64 26.31
N ALA A 196 -10.25 12.78 25.73
CA ALA A 196 -10.47 13.51 24.50
C ALA A 196 -10.00 14.97 24.59
N GLU A 197 -10.36 15.69 25.65
CA GLU A 197 -9.94 17.07 25.89
C GLU A 197 -8.40 17.20 25.99
N ALA A 198 -7.75 16.25 26.67
CA ALA A 198 -6.29 16.21 26.78
C ALA A 198 -5.62 15.97 25.41
N VAL A 199 -6.09 14.99 24.64
CA VAL A 199 -5.51 14.62 23.34
C VAL A 199 -5.74 15.70 22.30
N LEU A 200 -6.97 16.20 22.15
CA LEU A 200 -7.28 17.31 21.22
C LEU A 200 -6.49 18.58 21.57
N GLY A 201 -6.26 18.82 22.88
CA GLY A 201 -5.41 19.89 23.39
C GLY A 201 -3.94 19.77 22.99
N LEU A 202 -3.46 18.57 22.67
CA LEU A 202 -2.11 18.32 22.17
C LEU A 202 -2.03 18.37 20.65
N VAL A 203 -3.03 17.82 19.95
CA VAL A 203 -3.02 17.67 18.48
C VAL A 203 -2.99 19.01 17.77
N GLY A 204 -3.87 19.94 18.15
CA GLY A 204 -3.91 21.28 17.53
C GLY A 204 -2.55 22.00 17.57
N PRO A 205 -1.92 22.17 18.76
CA PRO A 205 -0.59 22.76 18.88
C PRO A 205 0.54 21.94 18.25
N ALA A 206 0.39 20.62 18.14
CA ALA A 206 1.38 19.75 17.50
C ALA A 206 1.42 19.90 15.96
N HIS A 207 0.36 20.46 15.35
CA HIS A 207 0.20 20.58 13.89
C HIS A 207 0.39 19.21 13.22
N ILE A 208 -0.40 18.22 13.65
CA ILE A 208 -0.46 16.90 13.04
C ILE A 208 -1.34 17.00 11.80
N ASP A 209 -0.84 16.52 10.66
CA ASP A 209 -1.66 16.44 9.45
C ASP A 209 -2.57 15.19 9.52
N PRO A 210 -3.79 15.23 8.95
CA PRO A 210 -4.68 14.07 8.91
C PRO A 210 -4.00 12.82 8.35
N GLY A 211 -4.06 11.72 9.11
CA GLY A 211 -3.47 10.43 8.73
C GLY A 211 -1.95 10.31 8.91
N ASP A 212 -1.31 11.24 9.62
CA ASP A 212 0.09 11.09 10.07
C ASP A 212 0.21 10.11 11.26
N GLU A 213 -0.78 10.12 12.16
CA GLU A 213 -0.83 9.28 13.36
C GLU A 213 -2.13 8.46 13.38
N PRO A 214 -2.22 7.34 12.62
CA PRO A 214 -3.49 6.62 12.40
C PRO A 214 -4.16 6.12 13.68
N TRP A 215 -3.39 5.81 14.73
CA TRP A 215 -3.90 5.34 16.02
C TRP A 215 -4.75 6.38 16.76
N LEU A 216 -4.69 7.66 16.38
CA LEU A 216 -5.58 8.69 16.94
C LEU A 216 -7.06 8.46 16.59
N ALA A 217 -7.33 7.73 15.50
CA ALA A 217 -8.67 7.40 15.06
C ALA A 217 -9.47 6.58 16.09
N GLU A 218 -8.80 5.92 17.02
CA GLU A 218 -9.43 5.16 18.12
C GLU A 218 -9.95 6.04 19.26
N LEU A 219 -9.68 7.35 19.23
CA LEU A 219 -10.10 8.27 20.29
C LEU A 219 -11.62 8.32 20.39
N ALA A 220 -12.17 7.96 21.55
CA ALA A 220 -13.59 8.07 21.83
C ALA A 220 -14.02 9.55 21.82
N LEU A 221 -14.93 9.89 20.92
CA LEU A 221 -15.52 11.21 20.78
C LEU A 221 -17.05 11.10 20.75
N PRO A 222 -17.79 12.10 21.27
CA PRO A 222 -19.24 12.10 21.20
C PRO A 222 -19.73 12.43 19.78
N GLY A 223 -20.75 11.70 19.34
CA GLY A 223 -21.56 12.03 18.17
C GLY A 223 -22.68 13.02 18.50
N ASP A 224 -23.32 13.57 17.46
CA ASP A 224 -24.46 14.49 17.58
C ASP A 224 -25.74 13.84 18.13
N ASP A 225 -25.76 12.50 18.18
CA ASP A 225 -26.76 11.66 18.84
C ASP A 225 -26.49 11.45 20.34
N GLY A 226 -25.32 11.87 20.83
CA GLY A 226 -24.86 11.72 22.21
C GLY A 226 -24.25 10.34 22.53
N GLU A 227 -24.06 9.46 21.55
CA GLU A 227 -23.31 8.21 21.71
C GLU A 227 -21.81 8.44 21.48
N LEU A 228 -20.97 7.52 21.95
CA LEU A 228 -19.51 7.60 21.78
C LEU A 228 -19.09 6.74 20.59
N TYR A 229 -18.24 7.32 19.73
CA TYR A 229 -17.70 6.68 18.54
C TYR A 229 -16.17 6.84 18.53
N PRO A 230 -15.43 5.91 17.89
CA PRO A 230 -14.05 6.16 17.52
C PRO A 230 -14.03 7.39 16.61
N ALA A 231 -13.02 8.26 16.75
CA ALA A 231 -12.87 9.43 15.89
C ALA A 231 -12.86 9.06 14.40
N GLY A 232 -12.26 7.91 14.04
CA GLY A 232 -12.25 7.35 12.68
C GLY A 232 -13.61 6.95 12.12
N GLU A 233 -14.63 6.81 12.97
CA GLU A 233 -16.00 6.46 12.59
C GLU A 233 -16.96 7.67 12.65
N LEU A 234 -16.43 8.88 12.90
CA LEU A 234 -17.21 10.11 12.88
C LEU A 234 -16.98 10.88 11.59
N LEU A 235 -18.06 11.36 11.00
CA LEU A 235 -18.04 12.28 9.86
C LEU A 235 -18.11 13.73 10.35
N LEU A 236 -17.39 14.62 9.68
CA LEU A 236 -17.70 16.04 9.79
C LEU A 236 -19.10 16.31 9.20
N PRO A 237 -19.86 17.29 9.73
CA PRO A 237 -21.21 17.58 9.24
C PRO A 237 -21.29 17.92 7.75
N GLU A 238 -20.23 18.52 7.20
CA GLU A 238 -20.09 18.92 5.79
C GLU A 238 -19.30 17.91 4.95
N SER A 239 -18.92 16.76 5.53
CA SER A 239 -18.15 15.73 4.84
C SER A 239 -18.94 15.19 3.63
N PRO A 240 -18.31 15.07 2.45
CA PRO A 240 -18.99 14.53 1.28
C PRO A 240 -19.46 13.08 1.49
N LEU A 241 -18.81 12.33 2.39
CA LEU A 241 -19.15 10.91 2.65
C LEU A 241 -20.58 10.72 3.15
N ARG A 242 -21.18 11.73 3.80
CA ARG A 242 -22.56 11.64 4.32
C ARG A 242 -23.61 11.29 3.26
N GLY A 243 -23.39 11.70 2.01
CA GLY A 243 -24.29 11.40 0.90
C GLY A 243 -23.81 10.27 0.01
N LEU A 244 -22.64 9.70 0.30
CA LEU A 244 -22.02 8.63 -0.48
C LEU A 244 -22.19 7.27 0.17
N MET A 245 -22.12 7.22 1.50
CA MET A 245 -22.21 6.00 2.28
C MET A 245 -23.65 5.49 2.35
N ALA A 246 -23.80 4.17 2.48
CA ALA A 246 -25.07 3.53 2.73
C ALA A 246 -25.71 4.05 4.03
N ASP A 247 -27.04 4.09 4.08
CA ASP A 247 -27.80 4.59 5.23
C ASP A 247 -27.55 3.78 6.52
N ASP A 248 -27.09 2.53 6.41
CA ASP A 248 -26.75 1.63 7.51
C ASP A 248 -25.25 1.50 7.78
N ALA A 249 -24.41 2.32 7.13
CA ALA A 249 -22.99 2.41 7.44
C ALA A 249 -22.79 2.84 8.90
N PRO A 250 -21.80 2.28 9.63
CA PRO A 250 -21.60 2.49 11.06
C PRO A 250 -20.99 3.87 11.41
N PHE A 251 -21.26 4.90 10.60
CA PHE A 251 -20.69 6.23 10.80
C PHE A 251 -21.63 7.14 11.59
N GLY A 252 -21.08 7.76 12.65
CA GLY A 252 -21.73 8.87 13.35
C GLY A 252 -21.39 10.23 12.73
N VAL A 253 -22.04 11.30 13.19
CA VAL A 253 -21.63 12.68 12.89
C VAL A 253 -21.10 13.30 14.17
N VAL A 254 -19.93 13.95 14.11
CA VAL A 254 -19.30 14.50 15.32
C VAL A 254 -20.19 15.54 16.01
N ASP A 255 -20.18 15.54 17.35
CA ASP A 255 -20.91 16.51 18.16
C ASP A 255 -20.56 17.97 17.80
N GLY A 256 -21.60 18.81 17.78
CA GLY A 256 -21.49 20.20 17.38
C GLY A 256 -20.71 21.08 18.36
N GLU A 257 -20.79 20.81 19.67
CA GLU A 257 -20.04 21.57 20.69
C GLU A 257 -18.55 21.24 20.63
N VAL A 258 -18.21 19.97 20.41
CA VAL A 258 -16.83 19.51 20.16
C VAL A 258 -16.25 20.16 18.90
N LEU A 259 -17.01 20.17 17.80
CA LEU A 259 -16.61 20.82 16.55
C LEU A 259 -16.41 22.33 16.71
N GLU A 260 -17.30 23.04 17.42
CA GLU A 260 -17.15 24.48 17.67
C GLU A 260 -15.91 24.78 18.52
N ARG A 261 -15.60 23.92 19.49
CA ARG A 261 -14.48 24.12 20.42
C ARG A 261 -13.11 23.88 19.77
N TRP A 262 -12.97 22.80 19.01
CA TRP A 262 -11.66 22.33 18.49
C TRP A 262 -11.45 22.63 17.01
N GLY A 263 -12.52 22.80 16.24
CA GLY A 263 -12.47 23.06 14.81
C GLY A 263 -12.20 21.81 13.96
N ALA A 264 -12.63 21.87 12.70
CA ALA A 264 -12.57 20.76 11.76
C ALA A 264 -11.14 20.22 11.52
N GLU A 265 -10.13 21.10 11.49
CA GLU A 265 -8.74 20.71 11.22
C GLU A 265 -8.16 19.81 12.33
N THR A 266 -8.43 20.14 13.60
CA THR A 266 -7.96 19.31 14.73
C THR A 266 -8.71 17.99 14.80
N LEU A 267 -10.01 18.00 14.50
CA LEU A 267 -10.82 16.78 14.44
C LEU A 267 -10.40 15.86 13.29
N ALA A 268 -10.13 16.41 12.11
CA ALA A 268 -9.57 15.64 11.00
C ALA A 268 -8.19 15.06 11.31
N ALA A 269 -7.37 15.78 12.08
CA ALA A 269 -6.06 15.29 12.52
C ALA A 269 -6.14 14.10 13.49
N VAL A 270 -7.22 13.98 14.28
CA VAL A 270 -7.48 12.77 15.10
C VAL A 270 -8.27 11.68 14.37
N GLY A 271 -8.62 11.88 13.09
CA GLY A 271 -9.27 10.85 12.27
C GLY A 271 -10.74 11.08 11.95
N VAL A 272 -11.37 12.17 12.42
CA VAL A 272 -12.74 12.51 12.01
C VAL A 272 -12.79 12.79 10.51
N LEU A 273 -13.69 12.12 9.80
CA LEU A 273 -13.63 12.01 8.35
C LEU A 273 -14.23 13.24 7.63
N ASP A 274 -13.41 13.90 6.80
CA ASP A 274 -13.80 14.93 5.82
C ASP A 274 -13.79 14.40 4.37
N GLY A 275 -13.77 13.07 4.23
CA GLY A 275 -13.52 12.35 2.99
C GLY A 275 -12.96 10.98 3.33
N PHE A 276 -12.66 10.15 2.32
CA PHE A 276 -12.22 8.78 2.61
C PHE A 276 -10.92 8.76 3.41
N ALA A 277 -10.84 7.88 4.41
CA ALA A 277 -9.60 7.64 5.13
C ALA A 277 -8.60 6.87 4.25
N LEU A 278 -7.31 7.10 4.49
CA LEU A 278 -6.24 6.32 3.88
C LEU A 278 -5.61 5.40 4.93
N ALA A 279 -5.64 4.09 4.68
CA ALA A 279 -4.84 3.12 5.41
C ALA A 279 -3.39 3.22 4.94
N LYS A 280 -2.45 3.37 5.89
CA LYS A 280 -1.02 3.41 5.62
C LYS A 280 -0.30 2.41 6.52
N SER A 281 0.59 1.62 5.95
CA SER A 281 1.40 0.66 6.69
C SER A 281 2.78 0.51 6.06
N GLU A 282 3.76 0.17 6.87
CA GLU A 282 5.15 -0.06 6.44
C GLU A 282 5.50 -1.55 6.58
N ASP A 283 6.33 -2.05 5.67
CA ASP A 283 6.82 -3.44 5.69
C ASP A 283 5.71 -4.51 5.76
N VAL A 284 4.61 -4.31 5.04
CA VAL A 284 3.45 -5.23 5.02
C VAL A 284 3.85 -6.59 4.46
N ASN A 285 3.57 -7.66 5.22
CA ASN A 285 3.88 -9.03 4.83
C ASN A 285 2.69 -9.71 4.17
N LEU A 286 2.79 -9.92 2.85
CA LEU A 286 1.71 -10.50 2.05
C LEU A 286 1.32 -11.92 2.52
N ALA A 287 2.29 -12.74 2.94
CA ALA A 287 1.97 -14.06 3.47
C ALA A 287 1.28 -13.97 4.84
N GLY A 288 1.58 -12.92 5.62
CA GLY A 288 0.91 -12.63 6.88
C GLY A 288 -0.56 -12.26 6.68
N LEU A 289 -0.88 -11.50 5.62
CA LEU A 289 -2.27 -11.16 5.26
C LEU A 289 -3.07 -12.41 4.82
N VAL A 290 -2.51 -13.25 3.94
CA VAL A 290 -3.19 -14.46 3.46
C VAL A 290 -3.49 -15.45 4.60
N ASP A 291 -2.56 -15.61 5.54
CA ASP A 291 -2.75 -16.48 6.71
C ASP A 291 -3.51 -15.79 7.86
N GLU A 292 -4.05 -14.58 7.64
CA GLU A 292 -4.76 -13.74 8.62
C GLU A 292 -3.94 -13.47 9.92
N ALA A 293 -2.61 -13.56 9.84
CA ALA A 293 -1.70 -13.28 10.95
C ALA A 293 -1.40 -11.78 11.11
N GLU A 294 -1.55 -11.03 10.02
CA GLU A 294 -1.52 -9.57 9.96
C GLU A 294 -2.85 -9.08 9.38
N THR A 295 -3.24 -7.85 9.72
CA THR A 295 -4.42 -7.21 9.13
C THR A 295 -4.17 -5.73 8.87
N LEU A 296 -4.77 -5.20 7.81
CA LEU A 296 -4.80 -3.78 7.49
C LEU A 296 -6.18 -3.16 7.74
N GLU A 297 -7.12 -3.95 8.27
CA GLU A 297 -8.53 -3.57 8.47
C GLU A 297 -9.20 -3.12 7.16
N LEU A 298 -8.92 -3.83 6.07
CA LEU A 298 -9.48 -3.59 4.76
C LEU A 298 -10.29 -4.81 4.28
N ASP A 299 -11.35 -4.56 3.53
CA ASP A 299 -12.20 -5.58 2.94
C ASP A 299 -11.43 -6.46 1.93
N ASP A 300 -11.54 -7.78 2.02
CA ASP A 300 -10.87 -8.74 1.12
C ASP A 300 -9.34 -8.54 0.95
N GLU A 301 -8.64 -8.03 1.98
CA GLU A 301 -7.19 -7.79 1.95
C GLU A 301 -6.34 -9.06 1.77
N ASP A 302 -6.84 -10.19 2.26
CA ASP A 302 -6.28 -11.53 2.11
C ASP A 302 -6.34 -11.98 0.65
N LEU A 303 -7.47 -11.75 -0.04
CA LEU A 303 -7.64 -12.07 -1.46
C LEU A 303 -6.71 -11.24 -2.35
N TRP A 304 -6.56 -9.94 -2.05
CA TRP A 304 -5.57 -9.10 -2.73
C TRP A 304 -4.17 -9.67 -2.58
N ALA A 305 -3.79 -10.03 -1.34
CA ALA A 305 -2.47 -10.58 -1.06
C ALA A 305 -2.24 -11.92 -1.77
N ASP A 306 -3.21 -12.83 -1.79
CA ASP A 306 -3.13 -14.13 -2.46
C ASP A 306 -2.93 -13.99 -3.97
N GLU A 307 -3.68 -13.09 -4.61
CA GLU A 307 -3.52 -12.84 -6.05
C GLU A 307 -2.17 -12.22 -6.38
N VAL A 308 -1.69 -11.29 -5.53
CA VAL A 308 -0.35 -10.72 -5.68
C VAL A 308 0.71 -11.81 -5.56
N LEU A 309 0.60 -12.72 -4.58
CA LEU A 309 1.51 -13.87 -4.41
C LEU A 309 1.47 -14.82 -5.61
N THR A 310 0.28 -15.10 -6.14
CA THR A 310 0.07 -15.91 -7.35
C THR A 310 0.76 -15.28 -8.54
N ARG A 311 0.63 -13.96 -8.73
CA ARG A 311 1.22 -13.21 -9.83
C ARG A 311 2.75 -13.18 -9.81
N ILE A 312 3.34 -12.99 -8.63
CA ILE A 312 4.81 -12.98 -8.50
C ILE A 312 5.42 -14.40 -8.50
N GLY A 313 4.58 -15.42 -8.28
CA GLY A 313 4.96 -16.82 -8.22
C GLY A 313 5.66 -17.22 -6.91
N PRO A 314 6.06 -18.49 -6.78
CA PRO A 314 6.68 -19.01 -5.56
C PRO A 314 7.94 -18.26 -5.13
N GLN A 315 8.06 -17.93 -3.83
CA GLN A 315 9.20 -17.21 -3.25
C GLN A 315 9.92 -18.03 -2.17
N ASP A 316 11.23 -17.85 -2.00
CA ASP A 316 12.01 -18.54 -0.95
C ASP A 316 11.75 -17.97 0.45
N LEU A 317 11.41 -16.68 0.55
CA LEU A 317 11.04 -15.98 1.78
C LEU A 317 9.81 -15.09 1.52
N PRO A 318 9.01 -14.77 2.56
CA PRO A 318 7.84 -13.92 2.41
C PRO A 318 8.17 -12.57 1.78
N PRO A 319 7.49 -12.18 0.69
CA PRO A 319 7.65 -10.87 0.07
C PRO A 319 6.95 -9.79 0.89
N LEU A 320 7.50 -8.57 0.85
CA LEU A 320 7.00 -7.43 1.62
C LEU A 320 6.59 -6.28 0.70
N VAL A 321 5.63 -5.47 1.14
CA VAL A 321 5.31 -4.16 0.55
C VAL A 321 5.85 -3.09 1.51
N PRO A 322 7.00 -2.45 1.19
CA PRO A 322 7.66 -1.53 2.13
C PRO A 322 6.83 -0.31 2.51
N GLU A 323 6.05 0.21 1.56
CA GLU A 323 5.14 1.34 1.75
C GLU A 323 3.79 0.95 1.14
N PHE A 324 2.78 0.82 1.99
CA PHE A 324 1.41 0.48 1.61
C PHE A 324 0.49 1.69 1.83
N VAL A 325 -0.36 1.97 0.84
CA VAL A 325 -1.40 3.00 0.92
C VAL A 325 -2.67 2.47 0.24
N ALA A 326 -3.80 2.55 0.94
CA ALA A 326 -5.11 2.16 0.42
C ALA A 326 -6.22 3.10 0.91
N VAL A 327 -7.33 3.13 0.19
CA VAL A 327 -8.56 3.82 0.65
C VAL A 327 -9.39 2.83 1.48
N ARG A 328 -9.85 3.27 2.65
CA ARG A 328 -10.70 2.48 3.55
C ARG A 328 -12.18 2.58 3.17
N ASP A 329 -12.97 1.64 3.70
CA ASP A 329 -14.43 1.74 3.79
C ASP A 329 -15.13 1.88 2.42
N LEU A 330 -14.57 1.24 1.40
CA LEU A 330 -15.10 1.28 0.04
C LEU A 330 -16.37 0.45 -0.09
N GLU A 331 -16.47 -0.64 0.65
CA GLU A 331 -17.61 -1.55 0.74
C GLU A 331 -18.87 -0.89 1.32
N LEU A 332 -18.71 0.24 2.00
CA LEU A 332 -19.80 1.02 2.60
C LEU A 332 -20.41 2.06 1.65
N VAL A 333 -19.88 2.21 0.43
CA VAL A 333 -20.33 3.20 -0.56
C VAL A 333 -21.60 2.73 -1.29
N ASP A 334 -22.62 3.59 -1.33
CA ASP A 334 -23.85 3.40 -2.12
C ASP A 334 -23.83 4.23 -3.43
N ASP A 335 -23.48 5.53 -3.38
CA ASP A 335 -23.38 6.39 -4.58
C ASP A 335 -21.99 6.35 -5.20
N TRP A 336 -21.70 5.28 -5.96
CA TRP A 336 -20.43 5.10 -6.67
C TRP A 336 -20.13 6.18 -7.72
N SER A 337 -21.15 6.71 -8.39
CA SER A 337 -20.96 7.78 -9.38
C SER A 337 -20.45 9.07 -8.76
N ALA A 338 -20.87 9.38 -7.53
CA ALA A 338 -20.34 10.51 -6.78
C ALA A 338 -19.01 10.17 -6.08
N ALA A 339 -18.84 8.96 -5.56
CA ALA A 339 -17.59 8.51 -4.95
C ALA A 339 -16.42 8.53 -5.94
N LEU A 340 -16.59 8.03 -7.17
CA LEU A 340 -15.53 8.04 -8.19
C LEU A 340 -15.07 9.45 -8.56
N ARG A 341 -15.97 10.44 -8.55
CA ARG A 341 -15.60 11.86 -8.76
C ARG A 341 -14.74 12.39 -7.61
N LEU A 342 -14.99 11.96 -6.38
CA LEU A 342 -14.18 12.32 -5.22
C LEU A 342 -12.81 11.62 -5.28
N LEU A 343 -12.80 10.30 -5.49
CA LEU A 343 -11.60 9.45 -5.60
C LEU A 343 -10.68 9.85 -6.76
N ALA A 344 -11.21 10.45 -7.82
CA ALA A 344 -10.42 10.99 -8.93
C ALA A 344 -9.55 12.19 -8.54
N GLY A 345 -9.79 12.82 -7.38
CA GLY A 345 -9.01 13.94 -6.82
C GLY A 345 -7.95 13.52 -5.80
N PRO A 346 -6.97 14.38 -5.49
CA PRO A 346 -6.04 14.15 -4.40
C PRO A 346 -6.73 14.22 -3.03
N PRO A 347 -6.26 13.47 -2.02
CA PRO A 347 -5.10 12.58 -2.07
C PRO A 347 -5.38 11.17 -2.63
N TRP A 348 -6.65 10.77 -2.72
CA TRP A 348 -7.06 9.37 -2.99
C TRP A 348 -6.62 8.85 -4.35
N ARG A 349 -6.59 9.72 -5.37
CA ARG A 349 -6.20 9.33 -6.71
C ARG A 349 -4.87 8.58 -6.77
N ALA A 350 -3.88 9.00 -5.98
CA ALA A 350 -2.57 8.36 -5.95
C ALA A 350 -2.65 6.92 -5.43
N ALA A 351 -3.51 6.65 -4.43
CA ALA A 351 -3.72 5.30 -3.89
C ALA A 351 -4.39 4.32 -4.87
N ILE A 352 -4.96 4.83 -5.97
CA ILE A 352 -5.55 4.02 -7.05
C ILE A 352 -4.55 3.90 -8.20
N VAL A 353 -4.01 5.02 -8.66
CA VAL A 353 -3.28 5.09 -9.93
C VAL A 353 -1.81 4.66 -9.79
N ASP A 354 -1.20 4.85 -8.62
CA ASP A 354 0.19 4.46 -8.41
C ASP A 354 0.26 2.99 -7.95
N PRO A 355 1.06 2.13 -8.62
CA PRO A 355 1.10 0.72 -8.30
C PRO A 355 1.77 0.45 -6.95
N ALA A 356 1.33 -0.59 -6.27
CA ALA A 356 2.04 -1.14 -5.12
C ALA A 356 3.35 -1.82 -5.58
N HIS A 357 4.39 -1.72 -4.76
CA HIS A 357 5.70 -2.26 -5.08
C HIS A 357 6.09 -3.37 -4.10
N VAL A 358 6.07 -4.61 -4.59
CA VAL A 358 6.46 -5.79 -3.82
C VAL A 358 7.96 -5.96 -3.89
N THR A 359 8.62 -6.04 -2.74
CA THR A 359 10.05 -6.33 -2.62
C THR A 359 10.25 -7.81 -2.34
N LEU A 360 10.95 -8.48 -3.25
CA LEU A 360 11.32 -9.89 -3.12
C LEU A 360 12.61 -10.03 -2.32
N HIS A 361 12.84 -11.21 -1.76
CA HIS A 361 14.04 -11.51 -0.96
C HIS A 361 15.38 -11.33 -1.68
N ASN A 362 15.37 -11.37 -3.02
CA ASN A 362 16.53 -11.14 -3.87
C ASN A 362 16.80 -9.64 -4.14
N GLY A 363 15.99 -8.74 -3.57
CA GLY A 363 16.08 -7.28 -3.74
C GLY A 363 15.39 -6.75 -5.00
N ARG A 364 14.78 -7.60 -5.83
CA ARG A 364 13.98 -7.17 -6.98
C ARG A 364 12.66 -6.57 -6.50
N ARG A 365 12.24 -5.48 -7.13
CA ARG A 365 10.92 -4.87 -6.94
C ARG A 365 10.02 -5.21 -8.11
N VAL A 366 8.80 -5.65 -7.83
CA VAL A 366 7.76 -5.97 -8.81
C VAL A 366 6.60 -5.03 -8.58
N ALA A 367 6.16 -4.33 -9.63
CA ALA A 367 4.97 -3.50 -9.58
C ALA A 367 3.73 -4.38 -9.73
N VAL A 368 2.75 -4.17 -8.87
CA VAL A 368 1.44 -4.83 -8.89
C VAL A 368 0.35 -3.76 -8.73
N PRO A 369 -0.91 -4.04 -9.13
CA PRO A 369 -2.01 -3.12 -8.85
C PRO A 369 -2.05 -2.76 -7.36
N SER A 370 -2.33 -1.48 -7.05
CA SER A 370 -2.59 -1.12 -5.65
C SER A 370 -3.83 -1.85 -5.15
N TYR A 371 -3.94 -2.03 -3.82
CA TYR A 371 -5.13 -2.64 -3.22
C TYR A 371 -6.41 -1.90 -3.67
N THR A 372 -6.40 -0.56 -3.63
CA THR A 372 -7.57 0.25 -4.00
C THR A 372 -7.98 0.02 -5.46
N ALA A 373 -7.03 -0.01 -6.39
CA ALA A 373 -7.32 -0.28 -7.80
C ALA A 373 -7.84 -1.70 -8.01
N TRP A 374 -7.22 -2.68 -7.33
CA TRP A 374 -7.62 -4.08 -7.36
C TRP A 374 -9.05 -4.29 -6.85
N TRP A 375 -9.41 -3.65 -5.74
CA TRP A 375 -10.73 -3.75 -5.13
C TRP A 375 -11.79 -3.10 -6.04
N LEU A 376 -11.54 -1.86 -6.48
CA LEU A 376 -12.47 -1.13 -7.36
C LEU A 376 -12.68 -1.84 -8.71
N GLY A 377 -11.65 -2.48 -9.27
CA GLY A 377 -11.75 -3.22 -10.53
C GLY A 377 -12.65 -4.46 -10.46
N ARG A 378 -12.93 -4.99 -9.27
CA ARG A 378 -13.75 -6.19 -9.04
C ARG A 378 -15.19 -5.87 -8.66
N HIS A 379 -15.46 -4.64 -8.28
CA HIS A 379 -16.76 -4.22 -7.78
C HIS A 379 -17.57 -3.51 -8.87
N PRO A 380 -18.92 -3.57 -8.81
CA PRO A 380 -19.82 -2.97 -9.80
C PRO A 380 -19.93 -1.44 -9.68
N ILE A 381 -18.78 -0.76 -9.73
CA ILE A 381 -18.65 0.68 -9.43
C ILE A 381 -18.96 1.59 -10.62
N LEU A 382 -18.99 1.05 -11.85
CA LEU A 382 -19.11 1.81 -13.08
C LEU A 382 -20.48 1.54 -13.71
N ASP A 383 -21.43 2.44 -13.48
CA ASP A 383 -22.84 2.26 -13.89
C ASP A 383 -23.45 0.91 -13.44
N GLY A 384 -23.07 0.44 -12.24
CA GLY A 384 -23.53 -0.83 -11.67
C GLY A 384 -22.86 -2.07 -12.27
N ARG A 385 -21.73 -1.91 -12.96
CA ARG A 385 -20.96 -2.97 -13.62
C ARG A 385 -19.48 -2.86 -13.28
N THR A 386 -18.75 -3.94 -13.47
CA THR A 386 -17.31 -3.96 -13.15
C THR A 386 -16.51 -3.22 -14.23
N PRO A 387 -15.46 -2.46 -13.87
CA PRO A 387 -14.63 -1.76 -14.85
C PRO A 387 -14.04 -2.66 -15.96
N ALA A 388 -13.74 -3.92 -15.66
CA ALA A 388 -13.23 -4.90 -16.62
C ALA A 388 -14.23 -5.26 -17.74
N GLU A 389 -15.49 -4.87 -17.63
CA GLU A 389 -16.48 -5.02 -18.70
C GLU A 389 -16.40 -3.92 -19.76
N PHE A 390 -15.60 -2.90 -19.52
CA PHE A 390 -15.48 -1.73 -20.38
C PHE A 390 -14.15 -1.68 -21.11
N ARG A 391 -14.15 -0.94 -22.21
CA ARG A 391 -12.97 -0.53 -22.96
C ARG A 391 -12.88 0.98 -23.09
N LEU A 392 -11.68 1.50 -23.27
CA LEU A 392 -11.47 2.87 -23.70
C LEU A 392 -11.99 3.08 -25.13
N GLY A 393 -12.32 4.32 -25.45
CA GLY A 393 -12.59 4.74 -26.82
C GLY A 393 -11.30 4.80 -27.62
N GLY A 394 -11.30 4.30 -28.86
CA GLY A 394 -10.16 4.44 -29.79
C GLY A 394 -9.87 3.17 -30.57
N ASP A 395 -9.49 2.09 -29.88
CA ASP A 395 -9.31 0.78 -30.51
C ASP A 395 -10.66 0.07 -30.62
N ASP A 396 -10.94 -0.46 -31.81
CA ASP A 396 -12.17 -1.17 -32.12
C ASP A 396 -12.00 -2.70 -32.09
N SER A 397 -10.79 -3.20 -31.81
CA SER A 397 -10.48 -4.64 -31.74
C SER A 397 -11.37 -5.41 -30.75
N LEU A 398 -11.77 -4.76 -29.66
CA LEU A 398 -12.64 -5.29 -28.60
C LEU A 398 -14.11 -4.87 -28.73
N THR A 399 -14.51 -4.23 -29.83
CA THR A 399 -15.88 -3.77 -30.03
C THR A 399 -16.89 -4.91 -29.96
N GLY A 400 -17.98 -4.70 -29.23
CA GLY A 400 -19.08 -5.65 -29.10
C GLY A 400 -18.83 -6.77 -28.08
N LEU A 401 -17.58 -6.98 -27.67
CA LEU A 401 -17.19 -7.82 -26.52
C LEU A 401 -17.11 -7.01 -25.22
N TYR A 402 -16.75 -5.73 -25.33
CA TYR A 402 -16.63 -4.77 -24.25
C TYR A 402 -17.38 -3.48 -24.59
N ASP A 403 -18.00 -2.88 -23.58
CA ASP A 403 -18.74 -1.63 -23.74
C ASP A 403 -17.81 -0.42 -23.59
N VAL A 404 -18.14 0.71 -24.22
CA VAL A 404 -17.30 1.91 -24.09
C VAL A 404 -17.47 2.47 -22.68
N ALA A 405 -16.35 2.74 -22.00
CA ALA A 405 -16.36 3.34 -20.67
C ALA A 405 -17.10 4.69 -20.66
N PRO A 406 -17.84 5.01 -19.59
CA PRO A 406 -18.57 6.26 -19.47
C PRO A 406 -17.60 7.45 -19.43
N GLU A 407 -18.09 8.59 -19.93
CA GLU A 407 -17.34 9.86 -19.89
C GLU A 407 -17.28 10.43 -18.46
N GLY A 408 -16.25 11.23 -18.17
CA GLY A 408 -16.14 12.00 -16.93
C GLY A 408 -15.02 11.57 -15.98
N LEU A 409 -14.45 10.38 -16.21
CA LEU A 409 -13.18 9.96 -15.62
C LEU A 409 -12.09 10.06 -16.68
N ASP A 410 -10.87 10.38 -16.26
CA ASP A 410 -9.74 10.40 -17.18
C ASP A 410 -9.19 8.99 -17.46
N GLU A 411 -8.55 8.84 -18.61
CA GLU A 411 -8.03 7.54 -19.09
C GLU A 411 -7.10 6.87 -18.09
N ARG A 412 -6.22 7.61 -17.40
CA ARG A 412 -5.24 7.00 -16.49
C ARG A 412 -5.90 6.37 -15.26
N LEU A 413 -7.01 6.95 -14.78
CA LEU A 413 -7.80 6.35 -13.72
C LEU A 413 -8.54 5.11 -14.23
N LEU A 414 -9.21 5.20 -15.39
CA LEU A 414 -9.92 4.07 -16.00
C LEU A 414 -9.01 2.86 -16.23
N LEU A 415 -7.78 3.10 -16.71
CA LEU A 415 -6.76 2.05 -16.86
C LEU A 415 -6.40 1.39 -15.53
N ALA A 416 -6.21 2.20 -14.48
CA ALA A 416 -5.91 1.66 -13.14
C ALA A 416 -7.05 0.81 -12.59
N LEU A 417 -8.31 1.16 -12.92
CA LEU A 417 -9.49 0.38 -12.54
C LEU A 417 -9.65 -0.93 -13.35
N GLY A 418 -8.87 -1.14 -14.41
CA GLY A 418 -8.94 -2.35 -15.24
C GLY A 418 -9.79 -2.21 -16.52
N VAL A 419 -10.13 -0.99 -16.93
CA VAL A 419 -10.79 -0.75 -18.23
C VAL A 419 -9.83 -1.14 -19.36
N ARG A 420 -10.31 -1.96 -20.30
CA ARG A 420 -9.48 -2.52 -21.39
C ARG A 420 -9.13 -1.47 -22.43
N THR A 421 -8.02 -1.68 -23.12
CA THR A 421 -7.49 -0.76 -24.15
C THR A 421 -7.59 -1.40 -25.52
N SER A 422 -6.84 -2.47 -25.72
CA SER A 422 -6.60 -3.16 -26.98
C SER A 422 -6.55 -4.65 -26.76
N LEU A 423 -6.76 -5.40 -27.85
CA LEU A 423 -6.58 -6.85 -27.87
C LEU A 423 -5.16 -7.28 -27.49
N GLU A 424 -4.13 -6.53 -27.92
CA GLU A 424 -2.73 -6.86 -27.63
C GLU A 424 -2.44 -6.76 -26.13
N GLU A 425 -2.78 -5.62 -25.51
CA GLU A 425 -2.59 -5.43 -24.07
C GLU A 425 -3.40 -6.45 -23.24
N LEU A 426 -4.63 -6.77 -23.65
CA LEU A 426 -5.43 -7.81 -23.00
C LEU A 426 -4.74 -9.18 -23.04
N LEU A 427 -4.17 -9.58 -24.18
CA LEU A 427 -3.50 -10.88 -24.31
C LEU A 427 -2.15 -10.94 -23.57
N GLU A 428 -1.53 -9.79 -23.27
CA GLU A 428 -0.33 -9.70 -22.43
C GLU A 428 -0.65 -9.77 -20.92
N GLU A 429 -1.88 -9.46 -20.51
CA GLU A 429 -2.31 -9.53 -19.12
C GLU A 429 -2.42 -10.99 -18.63
N PRO A 430 -1.96 -11.30 -17.41
CA PRO A 430 -2.23 -12.59 -16.78
C PRO A 430 -3.74 -12.86 -16.73
N GLY A 431 -4.17 -13.97 -17.34
CA GLY A 431 -5.59 -14.35 -17.40
C GLY A 431 -6.40 -13.69 -18.53
N GLY A 432 -5.83 -12.74 -19.28
CA GLY A 432 -6.57 -12.03 -20.32
C GLY A 432 -6.97 -12.90 -21.52
N VAL A 433 -6.22 -13.97 -21.81
CA VAL A 433 -6.62 -15.01 -22.78
C VAL A 433 -7.91 -15.69 -22.35
N GLN A 434 -8.00 -16.11 -21.07
CA GLN A 434 -9.20 -16.75 -20.52
C GLN A 434 -10.39 -15.78 -20.54
N GLU A 435 -10.19 -14.54 -20.09
CA GLU A 435 -11.24 -13.51 -20.11
C GLU A 435 -11.79 -13.30 -21.54
N LEU A 436 -10.92 -13.23 -22.55
CA LEU A 436 -11.35 -13.08 -23.93
C LEU A 436 -12.16 -14.29 -24.42
N LEU A 437 -11.76 -15.51 -24.06
CA LEU A 437 -12.51 -16.73 -24.38
C LEU A 437 -13.90 -16.72 -23.74
N ASP A 438 -13.99 -16.34 -22.47
CA ASP A 438 -15.27 -16.24 -21.76
C ASP A 438 -16.20 -15.22 -22.43
N ARG A 439 -15.67 -14.06 -22.84
CA ARG A 439 -16.43 -13.05 -23.61
C ARG A 439 -16.80 -13.54 -25.01
N LEU A 440 -15.95 -14.34 -25.64
CA LEU A 440 -16.25 -15.00 -26.90
C LEU A 440 -17.29 -16.12 -26.77
N ALA A 441 -17.50 -16.66 -25.58
CA ALA A 441 -18.55 -17.62 -25.29
C ALA A 441 -19.90 -16.97 -24.91
N ASP A 442 -19.93 -15.69 -24.54
CA ASP A 442 -21.15 -14.98 -24.12
C ASP A 442 -22.09 -14.66 -25.30
N PRO A 443 -23.30 -15.25 -25.41
CA PRO A 443 -24.23 -15.02 -26.51
C PRO A 443 -24.84 -13.61 -26.54
N ASP A 444 -24.79 -12.85 -25.45
CA ASP A 444 -25.28 -11.47 -25.41
C ASP A 444 -24.28 -10.49 -26.05
N ARG A 445 -23.07 -10.96 -26.39
CA ARG A 445 -22.05 -10.20 -27.10
C ARG A 445 -22.12 -10.39 -28.61
N SER A 446 -21.78 -9.34 -29.35
CA SER A 446 -21.81 -9.33 -30.81
C SER A 446 -20.42 -9.16 -31.38
N VAL A 447 -19.99 -10.07 -32.24
CA VAL A 447 -18.70 -9.99 -32.95
C VAL A 447 -18.96 -10.09 -34.45
N THR A 448 -18.35 -9.20 -35.21
CA THR A 448 -18.48 -9.24 -36.67
C THR A 448 -17.61 -10.36 -37.26
N ARG A 449 -18.02 -10.92 -38.40
CA ARG A 449 -17.25 -11.98 -39.07
C ARG A 449 -15.78 -11.62 -39.35
N PRO A 450 -15.42 -10.41 -39.83
CA PRO A 450 -14.02 -10.03 -40.02
C PRO A 450 -13.24 -9.98 -38.70
N GLN A 451 -13.86 -9.44 -37.65
CA GLN A 451 -13.26 -9.31 -36.32
C GLN A 451 -13.01 -10.69 -35.69
N LEU A 452 -13.94 -11.64 -35.85
CA LEU A 452 -13.82 -12.98 -35.28
C LEU A 452 -12.56 -13.70 -35.76
N GLY A 453 -12.25 -13.61 -37.06
CA GLY A 453 -11.02 -14.20 -37.60
C GLY A 453 -9.75 -13.53 -37.04
N THR A 454 -9.77 -12.22 -36.81
CA THR A 454 -8.67 -11.50 -36.15
C THR A 454 -8.49 -11.94 -34.70
N LEU A 455 -9.57 -12.10 -33.95
CA LEU A 455 -9.55 -12.54 -32.55
C LEU A 455 -8.99 -13.96 -32.42
N TRP A 456 -9.48 -14.90 -33.23
CA TRP A 456 -8.96 -16.27 -33.25
C TRP A 456 -7.50 -16.34 -33.67
N THR A 457 -7.09 -15.50 -34.62
CA THR A 457 -5.69 -15.39 -35.05
C THR A 457 -4.80 -14.86 -33.94
N ALA A 458 -5.24 -13.84 -33.21
CA ALA A 458 -4.50 -13.27 -32.09
C ALA A 458 -4.37 -14.26 -30.92
N LEU A 459 -5.45 -14.99 -30.59
CA LEU A 459 -5.44 -16.06 -29.60
C LEU A 459 -4.46 -17.18 -29.96
N ALA A 460 -4.43 -17.59 -31.24
CA ALA A 460 -3.49 -18.58 -31.71
C ALA A 460 -2.03 -18.09 -31.69
N ASP A 461 -1.79 -16.78 -31.72
CA ASP A 461 -0.44 -16.20 -31.61
C ASP A 461 0.00 -15.94 -30.16
N ALA A 462 -0.96 -15.82 -29.23
CA ALA A 462 -0.74 -15.52 -27.82
C ALA A 462 0.22 -16.53 -27.14
N PRO A 463 1.10 -16.10 -26.21
CA PRO A 463 2.04 -16.98 -25.52
C PRO A 463 1.35 -18.19 -24.88
N GLU A 464 2.02 -19.35 -24.86
CA GLU A 464 1.50 -20.56 -24.20
C GLU A 464 1.09 -20.23 -22.76
N THR A 465 -0.22 -20.33 -22.51
CA THR A 465 -0.86 -19.97 -21.24
C THR A 465 -1.72 -21.15 -20.81
N ALA A 466 -1.69 -21.47 -19.53
CA ALA A 466 -2.62 -22.45 -18.98
C ALA A 466 -4.02 -21.83 -19.00
N ILE A 467 -4.91 -22.39 -19.80
CA ILE A 467 -6.31 -21.98 -19.91
C ILE A 467 -7.22 -23.17 -19.65
N GLU A 468 -8.46 -22.88 -19.28
CA GLU A 468 -9.54 -23.85 -19.26
C GLU A 468 -10.21 -23.85 -20.64
N PRO A 469 -10.26 -24.99 -21.36
CA PRO A 469 -10.96 -25.07 -22.63
C PRO A 469 -12.43 -24.63 -22.46
N PRO A 470 -12.96 -23.80 -23.37
CA PRO A 470 -14.29 -23.25 -23.21
C PRO A 470 -15.37 -24.28 -23.57
N ASP A 471 -16.48 -24.29 -22.81
CA ASP A 471 -17.65 -25.13 -23.13
C ASP A 471 -18.38 -24.66 -24.40
N HIS A 472 -18.25 -23.38 -24.76
CA HIS A 472 -18.89 -22.77 -25.92
C HIS A 472 -17.88 -21.94 -26.70
N VAL A 473 -18.00 -21.96 -28.03
CA VAL A 473 -17.15 -21.16 -28.92
C VAL A 473 -18.00 -20.37 -29.90
N ARG A 474 -17.48 -19.22 -30.32
CA ARG A 474 -18.09 -18.43 -31.39
C ARG A 474 -17.54 -18.87 -32.74
N ALA A 475 -18.39 -19.51 -33.53
CA ALA A 475 -18.05 -20.14 -34.79
C ALA A 475 -18.83 -19.51 -35.95
N ILE A 476 -18.47 -19.87 -37.18
CA ILE A 476 -19.18 -19.51 -38.40
C ILE A 476 -20.02 -20.71 -38.85
N VAL A 477 -21.34 -20.54 -38.92
CA VAL A 477 -22.29 -21.54 -39.41
C VAL A 477 -22.91 -21.00 -40.71
N ASP A 478 -22.61 -21.63 -41.84
CA ASP A 478 -23.12 -21.23 -43.17
C ASP A 478 -22.98 -19.72 -43.51
N GLY A 479 -21.96 -19.07 -42.93
CA GLY A 479 -21.63 -17.66 -43.16
C GLY A 479 -22.06 -16.71 -42.05
N GLU A 480 -22.89 -17.15 -41.11
CA GLU A 480 -23.34 -16.37 -39.96
C GLU A 480 -22.48 -16.67 -38.72
N VAL A 481 -22.34 -15.68 -37.84
CA VAL A 481 -21.57 -15.82 -36.58
C VAL A 481 -22.51 -16.27 -35.48
N GLU A 482 -22.23 -17.42 -34.87
CA GLU A 482 -23.07 -18.04 -33.83
C GLU A 482 -22.20 -18.52 -32.65
N VAL A 483 -22.76 -18.48 -31.44
CA VAL A 483 -22.18 -19.17 -30.29
C VAL A 483 -22.75 -20.58 -30.24
N VAL A 484 -21.88 -21.57 -30.23
CA VAL A 484 -22.21 -23.00 -30.28
C VAL A 484 -21.51 -23.76 -29.16
N ASP A 485 -21.98 -24.97 -28.87
CA ASP A 485 -21.27 -25.92 -28.01
C ASP A 485 -19.91 -26.25 -28.64
N ALA A 486 -18.85 -26.24 -27.84
CA ALA A 486 -17.49 -26.51 -28.32
C ALA A 486 -17.38 -27.91 -28.94
N GLY A 487 -18.08 -28.91 -28.39
CA GLY A 487 -18.08 -30.29 -28.90
C GLY A 487 -18.70 -30.45 -30.29
N ASP A 488 -19.48 -29.46 -30.75
CA ASP A 488 -20.07 -29.43 -32.08
C ASP A 488 -19.23 -28.61 -33.09
N ALA A 489 -18.14 -27.97 -32.68
CA ALA A 489 -17.33 -27.09 -33.52
C ALA A 489 -16.05 -27.76 -34.04
N LEU A 490 -15.62 -27.39 -35.25
CA LEU A 490 -14.35 -27.82 -35.84
C LEU A 490 -13.47 -26.62 -36.16
N VAL A 491 -12.16 -26.76 -36.02
CA VAL A 491 -11.20 -25.77 -36.53
C VAL A 491 -10.95 -26.05 -38.02
N LEU A 492 -11.20 -25.05 -38.87
CA LEU A 492 -10.98 -25.18 -40.31
C LEU A 492 -9.48 -25.07 -40.63
N ASP A 493 -8.87 -26.21 -40.95
CA ASP A 493 -7.46 -26.33 -41.34
C ASP A 493 -7.23 -26.21 -42.85
N SER A 494 -8.23 -26.53 -43.68
CA SER A 494 -8.11 -26.45 -45.14
C SER A 494 -9.40 -26.01 -45.86
N PRO A 495 -9.34 -25.08 -46.82
CA PRO A 495 -10.52 -24.55 -47.49
C PRO A 495 -11.13 -25.49 -48.56
N ASP A 496 -10.45 -26.56 -48.96
CA ASP A 496 -11.03 -27.61 -49.84
C ASP A 496 -12.11 -28.43 -49.13
N LEU A 497 -12.15 -28.40 -47.80
CA LEU A 497 -13.18 -29.06 -46.99
C LEU A 497 -14.52 -28.33 -46.98
N LEU A 498 -14.53 -27.01 -47.24
CA LEU A 498 -15.74 -26.17 -47.10
C LEU A 498 -17.01 -26.73 -47.80
N PRO A 499 -16.93 -27.32 -49.02
CA PRO A 499 -18.11 -27.90 -49.66
C PRO A 499 -18.71 -29.10 -48.90
N LEU A 500 -17.91 -29.80 -48.09
CA LEU A 500 -18.30 -30.98 -47.32
C LEU A 500 -18.91 -30.61 -45.96
N LEU A 501 -18.67 -29.39 -45.49
CA LEU A 501 -18.95 -28.93 -44.13
C LEU A 501 -20.18 -28.01 -44.04
N GLN A 502 -21.19 -28.21 -44.90
CA GLN A 502 -22.43 -27.43 -44.83
C GLN A 502 -23.16 -27.64 -43.50
N GLY A 503 -23.54 -26.54 -42.83
CA GLY A 503 -24.18 -26.56 -41.52
C GLY A 503 -23.24 -26.86 -40.35
N GLN A 504 -21.95 -27.15 -40.60
CA GLN A 504 -20.97 -27.39 -39.56
C GLN A 504 -20.51 -26.06 -38.95
N PRO A 505 -20.50 -25.90 -37.61
CA PRO A 505 -19.84 -24.75 -36.98
C PRO A 505 -18.33 -24.79 -37.16
N LEU A 506 -17.78 -23.73 -37.77
CA LEU A 506 -16.35 -23.64 -38.08
C LEU A 506 -15.69 -22.48 -37.33
N VAL A 507 -14.63 -22.80 -36.58
CA VAL A 507 -13.67 -21.83 -36.07
C VAL A 507 -12.62 -21.60 -37.16
N ILE A 508 -12.53 -20.37 -37.66
CA ILE A 508 -11.67 -20.02 -38.80
C ILE A 508 -10.57 -19.07 -38.34
N VAL A 509 -9.32 -19.46 -38.61
CA VAL A 509 -8.11 -18.74 -38.24
C VAL A 509 -7.24 -18.47 -39.47
N ALA A 510 -6.31 -17.52 -39.39
CA ALA A 510 -5.32 -17.31 -40.45
C ALA A 510 -4.47 -18.57 -40.70
N GLN A 511 -4.07 -18.78 -41.96
CA GLN A 511 -3.32 -19.97 -42.39
C GLN A 511 -2.08 -20.23 -41.52
N GLY A 512 -1.88 -21.50 -41.14
CA GLY A 512 -0.72 -21.95 -40.36
C GLY A 512 -0.87 -21.81 -38.83
N ARG A 513 -2.08 -21.47 -38.35
CA ARG A 513 -2.41 -21.34 -36.92
C ARG A 513 -3.50 -22.30 -36.44
N ASP A 514 -4.11 -23.02 -37.36
CA ASP A 514 -5.18 -24.00 -37.15
C ASP A 514 -4.83 -25.01 -36.05
N THR A 515 -3.68 -25.68 -36.16
CA THR A 515 -3.25 -26.69 -35.17
C THR A 515 -3.07 -26.08 -33.78
N ARG A 516 -2.43 -24.91 -33.68
CA ARG A 516 -2.20 -24.24 -32.40
C ARG A 516 -3.50 -23.77 -31.75
N LEU A 517 -4.45 -23.27 -32.55
CA LEU A 517 -5.76 -22.88 -32.06
C LEU A 517 -6.61 -24.09 -31.64
N ALA A 518 -6.53 -25.19 -32.40
CA ALA A 518 -7.21 -26.44 -32.09
C ALA A 518 -6.73 -27.03 -30.76
N GLU A 519 -5.41 -27.06 -30.55
CA GLU A 519 -4.83 -27.47 -29.26
C GLU A 519 -5.24 -26.54 -28.12
N LEU A 520 -5.26 -25.22 -28.35
CA LEU A 520 -5.67 -24.24 -27.35
C LEU A 520 -7.14 -24.44 -26.92
N LEU A 521 -8.04 -24.64 -27.88
CA LEU A 521 -9.48 -24.77 -27.63
C LEU A 521 -9.92 -26.21 -27.32
N ASP A 522 -9.02 -27.19 -27.37
CA ASP A 522 -9.33 -28.62 -27.32
C ASP A 522 -10.38 -29.05 -28.36
N LEU A 523 -10.24 -28.54 -29.59
CA LEU A 523 -11.14 -28.82 -30.71
C LEU A 523 -10.46 -29.68 -31.77
N PRO A 524 -11.19 -30.59 -32.44
CA PRO A 524 -10.65 -31.33 -33.57
C PRO A 524 -10.47 -30.44 -34.81
N LEU A 525 -9.50 -30.80 -35.65
CA LEU A 525 -9.36 -30.22 -36.98
C LEU A 525 -10.45 -30.79 -37.90
N ALA A 526 -11.06 -29.94 -38.71
CA ALA A 526 -12.10 -30.35 -39.64
C ALA A 526 -11.64 -31.46 -40.59
N GLY A 527 -10.37 -31.39 -40.98
CA GLY A 527 -9.73 -32.38 -41.82
C GLY A 527 -9.46 -33.74 -41.18
N ASP A 528 -9.43 -33.85 -39.85
CA ASP A 528 -9.29 -35.13 -39.15
C ASP A 528 -10.63 -35.85 -39.03
N GLU A 529 -11.73 -35.08 -38.97
CA GLU A 529 -13.10 -35.57 -38.95
C GLU A 529 -13.67 -35.86 -40.35
N THR A 530 -12.94 -35.50 -41.41
CA THR A 530 -13.38 -35.68 -42.81
C THR A 530 -12.51 -36.72 -43.54
N PRO A 531 -13.07 -37.88 -43.95
CA PRO A 531 -12.31 -38.95 -44.61
C PRO A 531 -11.63 -38.52 -45.92
N GLY A 532 -12.36 -37.80 -46.78
CA GLY A 532 -11.81 -37.30 -48.04
C GLY A 532 -11.67 -38.36 -49.14
N ASP A 533 -12.57 -39.34 -49.21
CA ASP A 533 -12.49 -40.42 -50.20
C ASP A 533 -12.84 -39.91 -51.61
N ILE A 534 -11.88 -40.02 -52.53
CA ILE A 534 -12.05 -39.64 -53.94
C ILE A 534 -12.59 -40.82 -54.75
N GLU A 535 -13.71 -40.63 -55.43
CA GLU A 535 -14.38 -41.71 -56.17
C GLU A 535 -13.80 -41.96 -57.58
N GLN A 536 -13.08 -40.99 -58.16
CA GLN A 536 -12.59 -41.04 -59.54
C GLN A 536 -11.06 -40.91 -59.62
N GLU A 537 -10.48 -41.58 -60.61
CA GLU A 537 -9.07 -41.39 -61.00
C GLU A 537 -8.95 -40.15 -61.89
N GLY A 538 -8.01 -39.25 -61.58
CA GLY A 538 -7.80 -38.01 -62.34
C GLY A 538 -6.83 -38.17 -63.51
N ASP A 539 -7.01 -37.33 -64.54
CA ASP A 539 -6.07 -37.27 -65.67
C ASP A 539 -4.87 -36.40 -65.31
N LYS A 540 -3.67 -36.99 -65.27
CA LYS A 540 -2.45 -36.21 -65.05
C LYS A 540 -2.17 -35.23 -66.20
N ARG A 541 -2.12 -33.93 -65.89
CA ARG A 541 -1.88 -32.83 -66.85
C ARG A 541 -0.81 -31.86 -66.35
N PRO A 542 -0.01 -31.25 -67.24
CA PRO A 542 0.95 -30.23 -66.84
C PRO A 542 0.23 -28.96 -66.39
N VAL A 543 0.77 -28.30 -65.37
CA VAL A 543 0.32 -26.95 -64.97
C VAL A 543 0.66 -25.96 -66.10
N PRO A 544 -0.28 -25.12 -66.56
CA PRO A 544 -0.02 -24.16 -67.63
C PRO A 544 1.13 -23.20 -67.30
N ASP A 545 2.04 -22.98 -68.26
CA ASP A 545 3.25 -22.16 -68.08
C ASP A 545 2.95 -20.72 -67.63
N ALA A 546 1.80 -20.16 -68.04
CA ALA A 546 1.37 -18.82 -67.64
C ALA A 546 1.24 -18.67 -66.12
N VAL A 547 0.88 -19.74 -65.39
CA VAL A 547 0.79 -19.72 -63.92
C VAL A 547 2.16 -19.49 -63.29
N ARG A 548 3.24 -19.94 -63.93
CA ARG A 548 4.61 -19.78 -63.39
C ARG A 548 5.06 -18.31 -63.30
N ALA A 549 4.37 -17.40 -63.98
CA ALA A 549 4.62 -15.98 -63.85
C ALA A 549 4.07 -15.40 -62.53
N VAL A 550 3.07 -16.05 -61.93
CA VAL A 550 2.46 -15.68 -60.63
C VAL A 550 3.00 -16.58 -59.51
N LEU A 551 3.12 -17.88 -59.78
CA LEU A 551 3.66 -18.89 -58.87
C LEU A 551 4.90 -19.56 -59.47
N PRO A 552 6.11 -19.01 -59.29
CA PRO A 552 7.35 -19.57 -59.85
C PRO A 552 7.58 -21.03 -59.44
N ASP A 553 7.20 -21.37 -58.20
CA ASP A 553 7.34 -22.70 -57.61
C ASP A 553 6.13 -23.61 -57.85
N ALA A 554 5.27 -23.26 -58.83
CA ALA A 554 4.13 -24.09 -59.18
C ALA A 554 4.57 -25.53 -59.55
N PRO A 555 3.87 -26.55 -59.01
CA PRO A 555 4.08 -27.96 -59.35
C PRO A 555 4.11 -28.23 -60.86
N ALA A 556 4.77 -29.33 -61.25
CA ALA A 556 4.87 -29.68 -62.67
C ALA A 556 3.52 -30.11 -63.25
N ASP A 557 2.77 -30.91 -62.48
CA ASP A 557 1.56 -31.58 -62.91
C ASP A 557 0.46 -31.47 -61.85
N TYR A 558 -0.78 -31.68 -62.27
CA TYR A 558 -1.96 -31.84 -61.43
C TYR A 558 -2.85 -32.96 -62.00
N LEU A 559 -3.79 -33.44 -61.19
CA LEU A 559 -4.82 -34.41 -61.59
C LEU A 559 -6.09 -33.66 -61.97
N ALA A 560 -6.41 -33.66 -63.27
CA ALA A 560 -7.57 -32.99 -63.83
C ALA A 560 -8.81 -33.88 -63.78
N HIS A 561 -9.93 -33.31 -63.35
CA HIS A 561 -11.22 -33.98 -63.26
C HIS A 561 -12.28 -33.20 -64.03
N ASP A 562 -13.09 -33.90 -64.84
CA ASP A 562 -14.28 -33.30 -65.44
C ASP A 562 -15.31 -32.95 -64.36
N ARG A 563 -15.41 -33.80 -63.33
CA ARG A 563 -16.17 -33.60 -62.09
C ARG A 563 -15.45 -34.34 -60.99
N LEU A 564 -15.12 -33.67 -59.90
CA LEU A 564 -14.37 -34.23 -58.77
C LEU A 564 -15.34 -34.50 -57.62
N ILE A 565 -15.56 -35.77 -57.30
CA ILE A 565 -16.41 -36.19 -56.19
C ILE A 565 -15.56 -36.66 -55.02
N VAL A 566 -15.75 -36.02 -53.87
CA VAL A 566 -15.12 -36.38 -52.58
C VAL A 566 -16.23 -36.62 -51.57
N ASP A 567 -16.22 -37.78 -50.92
CA ASP A 567 -17.26 -38.22 -49.96
C ASP A 567 -18.70 -38.04 -50.50
N GLY A 568 -18.89 -38.31 -51.79
CA GLY A 568 -20.19 -38.18 -52.47
C GLY A 568 -20.61 -36.75 -52.84
N GLN A 569 -19.79 -35.74 -52.56
CA GLN A 569 -20.05 -34.33 -52.91
C GLN A 569 -19.15 -33.82 -54.03
N ASP A 570 -19.70 -32.91 -54.84
CA ASP A 570 -19.00 -32.28 -55.96
C ASP A 570 -18.14 -31.13 -55.46
N VAL A 571 -16.83 -31.27 -55.52
CA VAL A 571 -15.87 -30.28 -55.02
C VAL A 571 -15.01 -29.74 -56.17
N PRO A 572 -14.67 -28.44 -56.17
CA PRO A 572 -13.89 -27.85 -57.26
C PRO A 572 -12.42 -28.29 -57.22
N TRP A 573 -11.88 -28.66 -56.07
CA TRP A 573 -10.48 -29.05 -55.89
C TRP A 573 -10.28 -29.83 -54.59
N TRP A 574 -9.16 -30.56 -54.51
CA TRP A 574 -8.76 -31.32 -53.32
C TRP A 574 -7.24 -31.46 -53.26
N THR A 575 -6.65 -31.37 -52.06
CA THR A 575 -5.19 -31.46 -51.86
C THR A 575 -4.74 -32.30 -50.66
N ARG A 576 -5.67 -32.79 -49.83
CA ARG A 576 -5.33 -33.42 -48.54
C ARG A 576 -4.65 -34.79 -48.66
N ASP A 577 -4.80 -35.50 -49.76
CA ASP A 577 -4.12 -36.76 -50.03
C ASP A 577 -2.66 -36.58 -50.50
N GLY A 578 -2.20 -35.33 -50.58
CA GLY A 578 -0.85 -34.96 -51.02
C GLY A 578 -0.72 -34.81 -52.54
N GLU A 579 -1.79 -35.07 -53.30
CA GLU A 579 -1.87 -34.81 -54.73
C GLU A 579 -2.73 -33.57 -55.02
N ILE A 580 -2.63 -32.99 -56.22
CA ILE A 580 -3.35 -31.75 -56.56
C ILE A 580 -4.49 -32.12 -57.51
N HIS A 581 -5.70 -32.20 -56.98
CA HIS A 581 -6.91 -32.50 -57.75
C HIS A 581 -7.65 -31.21 -58.07
N ALA A 582 -8.08 -31.06 -59.32
CA ALA A 582 -8.81 -29.88 -59.74
C ALA A 582 -9.86 -30.18 -60.81
N SER A 583 -11.03 -29.57 -60.65
CA SER A 583 -12.05 -29.46 -61.67
C SER A 583 -12.21 -28.01 -62.12
N GLY A 584 -12.04 -27.79 -63.43
CA GLY A 584 -12.10 -26.46 -64.04
C GLY A 584 -10.99 -25.50 -63.59
N VAL A 585 -11.05 -24.28 -64.12
CA VAL A 585 -10.05 -23.22 -63.89
C VAL A 585 -10.06 -22.73 -62.44
N ASN A 586 -11.26 -22.56 -61.87
CA ASN A 586 -11.47 -22.07 -60.50
C ASN A 586 -10.88 -23.00 -59.44
N GLY A 587 -11.06 -24.31 -59.62
CA GLY A 587 -10.49 -25.34 -58.78
C GLY A 587 -8.97 -25.40 -58.87
N LEU A 588 -8.42 -25.41 -60.10
CA LEU A 588 -6.98 -25.45 -60.32
C LEU A 588 -6.27 -24.25 -59.67
N ALA A 589 -6.85 -23.05 -59.80
CA ALA A 589 -6.28 -21.85 -59.18
C ALA A 589 -6.20 -21.96 -57.65
N ARG A 590 -7.26 -22.44 -57.00
CA ARG A 590 -7.30 -22.62 -55.54
C ARG A 590 -6.37 -23.72 -55.08
N ALA A 591 -6.33 -24.86 -55.77
CA ALA A 591 -5.44 -25.97 -55.43
C ALA A 591 -3.97 -25.54 -55.50
N LEU A 592 -3.57 -24.82 -56.55
CA LEU A 592 -2.20 -24.32 -56.71
C LEU A 592 -1.85 -23.25 -55.68
N ALA A 593 -2.77 -22.30 -55.43
CA ALA A 593 -2.57 -21.25 -54.42
C ALA A 593 -2.40 -21.85 -53.02
N TRP A 594 -3.27 -22.80 -52.65
CA TRP A 594 -3.24 -23.44 -51.33
C TRP A 594 -1.99 -24.32 -51.15
N SER A 595 -1.73 -25.24 -52.08
CA SER A 595 -0.59 -26.17 -52.00
C SER A 595 0.78 -25.48 -52.01
N THR A 596 0.87 -24.25 -52.51
CA THR A 596 2.11 -23.46 -52.51
C THR A 596 2.20 -22.44 -51.38
N GLY A 597 1.18 -22.32 -50.51
CA GLY A 597 1.17 -21.32 -49.43
C GLY A 597 0.91 -19.89 -49.90
N ASN A 598 0.40 -19.69 -51.12
CA ASN A 598 0.15 -18.37 -51.73
C ASN A 598 -1.36 -18.12 -51.90
N TRP A 599 -2.15 -18.29 -50.83
CA TRP A 599 -3.61 -18.24 -50.90
C TRP A 599 -4.17 -16.90 -51.38
N THR A 600 -3.46 -15.79 -51.17
CA THR A 600 -3.79 -14.45 -51.68
C THR A 600 -3.88 -14.43 -53.21
N GLU A 601 -3.00 -15.18 -53.89
CA GLU A 601 -2.86 -15.21 -55.35
C GLU A 601 -3.97 -15.98 -56.08
N ARG A 602 -4.85 -16.70 -55.36
CA ARG A 602 -5.85 -17.60 -55.95
C ARG A 602 -6.72 -16.94 -57.01
N LEU A 603 -7.04 -15.65 -56.87
CA LEU A 603 -7.87 -14.90 -57.82
C LEU A 603 -7.08 -14.45 -59.04
N LEU A 604 -5.82 -14.04 -58.85
CA LEU A 604 -4.91 -13.69 -59.94
C LEU A 604 -4.59 -14.93 -60.78
N ILE A 605 -4.30 -16.06 -60.15
CA ILE A 605 -4.07 -17.35 -60.83
C ILE A 605 -5.32 -17.76 -61.62
N GLU A 606 -6.52 -17.59 -61.06
CA GLU A 606 -7.77 -17.89 -61.76
C GLU A 606 -7.95 -17.01 -63.00
N ALA A 607 -7.64 -15.71 -62.90
CA ALA A 607 -7.71 -14.79 -64.03
C ALA A 607 -6.70 -15.16 -65.14
N VAL A 608 -5.45 -15.46 -64.77
CA VAL A 608 -4.39 -15.89 -65.70
C VAL A 608 -4.75 -17.21 -66.39
N LEU A 609 -5.33 -18.17 -65.66
CA LEU A 609 -5.77 -19.43 -66.23
C LEU A 609 -6.97 -19.29 -67.16
N ARG A 610 -7.82 -18.27 -66.94
CA ARG A 610 -8.99 -17.99 -67.78
C ARG A 610 -8.59 -17.32 -69.09
N ASP A 611 -7.73 -16.31 -69.03
CA ASP A 611 -7.28 -15.51 -70.19
C ASP A 611 -5.76 -15.27 -70.16
N PRO A 612 -4.93 -16.26 -70.58
CA PRO A 612 -3.46 -16.17 -70.48
C PRO A 612 -2.82 -15.01 -71.25
N GLU A 613 -3.48 -14.49 -72.28
CA GLU A 613 -2.99 -13.37 -73.09
C GLU A 613 -3.00 -12.03 -72.32
N ASP A 614 -3.83 -11.91 -71.28
CA ASP A 614 -3.95 -10.72 -70.44
C ASP A 614 -2.91 -10.69 -69.31
N LEU A 615 -2.07 -11.72 -69.19
CA LEU A 615 -1.03 -11.83 -68.16
C LEU A 615 -0.19 -10.54 -67.97
N PRO A 616 0.29 -9.84 -69.03
CA PRO A 616 1.05 -8.61 -68.83
C PRO A 616 0.25 -7.48 -68.16
N ILE A 617 -1.07 -7.43 -68.39
CA ILE A 617 -1.97 -6.45 -67.76
C ILE A 617 -2.23 -6.85 -66.32
N LEU A 618 -2.56 -8.12 -66.08
CA LEU A 618 -2.84 -8.65 -64.73
C LEU A 618 -1.65 -8.49 -63.78
N LEU A 619 -0.42 -8.73 -64.25
CA LEU A 619 0.78 -8.49 -63.46
C LEU A 619 1.01 -6.99 -63.19
N ALA A 620 0.74 -6.13 -64.18
CA ALA A 620 0.85 -4.69 -63.98
C ALA A 620 -0.20 -4.13 -63.00
N GLU A 621 -1.38 -4.76 -62.92
CA GLU A 621 -2.39 -4.45 -61.90
C GLU A 621 -1.95 -4.95 -60.52
N ALA A 622 -1.41 -6.17 -60.42
CA ALA A 622 -0.87 -6.71 -59.17
C ALA A 622 0.30 -5.88 -58.62
N ASP A 623 1.16 -5.31 -59.48
CA ASP A 623 2.24 -4.40 -59.09
C ASP A 623 1.75 -3.10 -58.40
N LEU A 624 0.44 -2.80 -58.46
CA LEU A 624 -0.18 -1.65 -57.79
C LEU A 624 -0.74 -1.98 -56.40
N GLU A 625 -0.80 -3.26 -56.02
CA GLU A 625 -1.27 -3.66 -54.69
C GLU A 625 -0.23 -3.25 -53.61
N PRO A 626 -0.70 -2.61 -52.52
CA PRO A 626 0.17 -1.95 -51.54
C PRO A 626 0.89 -2.89 -50.55
#